data_AF-A0A3G9KAG5-F1
#
_entry.id   AF-A0A3G9KAG5-F1
#
_cell.length_a   1.000
_cell.length_b   1.000
_cell.length_c   1.000
_cell.angle_alpha   90.00
_cell.angle_beta   90.00
_cell.angle_gamma   90.00
#
_symmetry.space_group_name_H-M   'P 1'
#
loop_
_entity.id
_entity.type
_entity.pdbx_description
1 polymer ?
#
loop_
_entity_poly.entity_id
_entity_poly.type
_entity_poly.pdbx_seq_one_letter_code
_entity_poly.pdbx_strand_id
1 'polypeptide(L)' 'MAEESTFERVVKILQEQDGLEDVEFTNDTSLTDLGLDSLAIVEATMACEDEFGIEFDVDEAPETVGDLVDMIDSLL' A
#
# COMPACT_ATOMS: atom_id res chain seq x y z
N MET A 1 22.31 4.07 -6.79
CA MET A 1 21.45 2.88 -6.72
C MET A 1 20.34 3.32 -5.80
N ALA A 2 19.18 3.66 -6.36
CA ALA A 2 18.05 4.02 -5.51
C ALA A 2 17.56 2.70 -4.94
N GLU A 3 17.74 2.51 -3.64
CA GLU A 3 16.94 1.54 -2.91
C GLU A 3 15.51 2.06 -3.07
N GLU A 4 14.69 1.40 -3.89
CA GLU A 4 13.27 1.73 -3.99
C GLU A 4 12.70 1.62 -2.59
N SER A 5 12.23 2.74 -2.04
CA SER A 5 11.71 2.78 -0.68
C SER A 5 10.46 1.91 -0.57
N THR A 6 10.15 1.43 0.64
CA THR A 6 8.90 0.72 0.93
C THR A 6 7.69 1.44 0.33
N PHE A 7 7.66 2.76 0.45
CA PHE A 7 6.69 3.65 -0.19
C PHE A 7 6.59 3.47 -1.70
N GLU A 8 7.70 3.48 -2.44
CA GLU A 8 7.67 3.37 -3.91
C GLU A 8 7.15 2.00 -4.38
N ARG A 9 7.49 0.91 -3.68
CA ARG A 9 6.98 -0.43 -4.00
C ARG A 9 5.47 -0.52 -3.70
N VAL A 10 5.03 0.00 -2.56
CA VAL A 10 3.60 0.08 -2.21
C VAL A 10 2.84 0.91 -3.23
N VAL A 11 3.36 2.10 -3.57
CA VAL A 11 2.73 2.99 -4.56
C VAL A 11 2.63 2.31 -5.92
N LYS A 12 3.64 1.56 -6.36
CA LYS A 12 3.53 0.76 -7.59
C LYS A 12 2.37 -0.24 -7.53
N ILE A 13 2.28 -1.02 -6.46
CA ILE A 13 1.20 -2.02 -6.29
C ILE A 13 -0.17 -1.34 -6.30
N LEU A 14 -0.30 -0.18 -5.66
CA LEU A 14 -1.53 0.61 -5.66
C LEU A 14 -1.82 1.24 -7.03
N GLN A 15 -0.80 1.71 -7.76
CA GLN A 15 -0.94 2.25 -9.12
C GLN A 15 -1.39 1.18 -10.14
N GLU A 16 -1.08 -0.09 -9.90
CA GLU A 16 -1.55 -1.21 -10.71
C GLU A 16 -3.05 -1.52 -10.49
N GLN A 17 -3.68 -0.95 -9.46
CA GLN A 17 -5.12 -1.05 -9.27
C GLN A 17 -5.88 -0.17 -10.27
N ASP A 18 -6.99 -0.70 -10.79
CA ASP A 18 -7.83 -0.03 -11.79
C ASP A 18 -8.27 1.37 -11.29
N GLY A 19 -7.84 2.42 -11.99
CA GLY A 19 -8.20 3.82 -11.70
C GLY A 19 -7.15 4.65 -10.96
N LEU A 20 -5.98 4.10 -10.64
CA LEU A 20 -4.91 4.80 -9.91
C LEU A 20 -3.62 5.07 -10.70
N GLU A 21 -3.62 4.78 -12.01
CA GLU A 21 -2.43 4.87 -12.88
C GLU A 21 -1.76 6.26 -12.93
N ASP A 22 -2.52 7.33 -12.72
CA ASP A 22 -2.06 8.73 -12.79
C ASP A 22 -2.30 9.50 -11.47
N VAL A 23 -2.47 8.76 -10.37
CA VAL A 23 -2.70 9.36 -9.06
C VAL A 23 -1.38 9.58 -8.32
N GLU A 24 -1.20 10.79 -7.81
CA GLU A 24 -0.12 11.10 -6.87
C GLU A 24 -0.49 10.57 -5.48
N PHE A 25 0.24 9.57 -5.03
CA PHE A 25 0.15 9.04 -3.68
C PHE A 25 1.02 9.89 -2.76
N THR A 26 0.46 10.28 -1.62
CA THR A 26 1.19 10.92 -0.53
C THR A 26 0.93 10.14 0.76
N ASN A 27 1.78 10.31 1.78
CA ASN A 27 1.58 9.61 3.06
C ASN A 27 0.22 9.95 3.70
N ASP A 28 -0.28 11.17 3.49
CA ASP A 28 -1.58 11.63 3.97
C ASP A 28 -2.77 11.19 3.08
N THR A 29 -2.50 10.55 1.94
CA THR A 29 -3.55 10.10 1.02
C THR A 29 -4.25 8.86 1.59
N SER A 30 -5.57 8.93 1.73
CA SER A 30 -6.37 7.79 2.20
C SER A 30 -6.67 6.81 1.07
N LEU A 31 -6.45 5.51 1.30
CA LEU A 31 -6.72 4.46 0.31
C LEU A 31 -8.19 4.45 -0.11
N THR A 32 -9.10 4.68 0.85
CA THR A 32 -10.54 4.79 0.55
C THR A 32 -10.91 6.04 -0.25
N ASP A 33 -10.19 7.15 -0.07
CA ASP A 33 -10.44 8.42 -0.80
C ASP A 33 -9.97 8.31 -2.26
N LEU A 34 -8.96 7.48 -2.50
CA LEU A 34 -8.50 7.10 -3.84
C LEU A 34 -9.51 6.24 -4.62
N GLY A 35 -10.56 5.76 -3.95
CA GLY A 35 -11.52 4.84 -4.56
C GLY A 35 -11.06 3.39 -4.54
N LEU A 36 -10.08 3.04 -3.69
CA LEU A 36 -9.81 1.63 -3.38
C LEU A 36 -10.96 1.11 -2.54
N ASP A 37 -11.74 0.21 -3.13
CA ASP A 37 -12.70 -0.58 -2.38
C ASP A 37 -11.97 -1.48 -1.37
N SER A 38 -12.68 -1.91 -0.32
CA SER A 38 -12.12 -2.78 0.72
C SER A 38 -11.48 -4.06 0.17
N LEU A 39 -11.93 -4.55 -0.99
CA LEU A 39 -11.33 -5.68 -1.69
C LEU A 39 -9.97 -5.31 -2.32
N ALA A 40 -9.88 -4.14 -2.98
CA ALA A 40 -8.65 -3.67 -3.59
C ALA A 40 -7.58 -3.36 -2.53
N ILE A 41 -8.00 -2.82 -1.37
CA ILE A 41 -7.11 -2.65 -0.21
C ILE A 41 -6.55 -4.02 0.19
N VAL A 42 -7.41 -5.02 0.44
CA VAL A 42 -7.00 -6.38 0.82
C VAL A 42 -6.08 -7.05 -0.22
N GLU A 43 -6.34 -6.89 -1.51
CA GLU A 43 -5.47 -7.39 -2.59
C GLU A 43 -4.10 -6.69 -2.59
N ALA A 44 -4.08 -5.36 -2.39
CA ALA A 44 -2.83 -4.60 -2.28
C ALA A 44 -2.03 -4.99 -1.04
N THR A 45 -2.68 -5.18 0.13
CA THR A 45 -2.01 -5.64 1.34
C THR A 45 -1.40 -7.03 1.13
N MET A 46 -2.16 -7.99 0.58
CA MET A 46 -1.64 -9.33 0.27
C MET A 46 -0.48 -9.31 -0.74
N ALA A 47 -0.54 -8.44 -1.75
CA ALA A 47 0.58 -8.26 -2.69
C ALA A 47 1.81 -7.69 -1.97
N CYS A 48 1.63 -6.76 -1.03
CA CYS A 48 2.72 -6.28 -0.18
C CYS A 48 3.27 -7.39 0.73
N GLU A 49 2.43 -8.23 1.34
CA GLU A 49 2.86 -9.38 2.15
C GLU A 49 3.80 -10.30 1.38
N ASP A 50 3.43 -10.67 0.16
CA ASP A 50 4.23 -11.57 -0.69
C ASP A 50 5.51 -10.88 -1.18
N GLU A 51 5.42 -9.61 -1.59
CA GLU A 51 6.54 -8.82 -2.14
C GLU A 51 7.61 -8.46 -1.11
N PHE A 52 7.21 -8.25 0.15
CA PHE A 52 8.09 -7.91 1.27
C PHE A 52 8.39 -9.11 2.18
N GLY A 53 7.60 -10.18 2.10
CA GLY A 53 7.72 -11.37 2.95
C GLY A 53 7.27 -11.14 4.40
N ILE A 54 6.24 -10.31 4.60
CA ILE A 54 5.67 -9.96 5.91
C ILE A 54 4.23 -10.48 6.03
N GLU A 55 3.67 -10.50 7.24
CA GLU A 55 2.24 -10.77 7.51
C GLU A 55 1.64 -9.55 8.19
N PHE A 56 0.55 -9.00 7.66
CA PHE A 56 -0.27 -8.00 8.33
C PHE A 56 -1.46 -8.68 9.01
N ASP A 57 -1.89 -8.09 10.13
CA ASP A 57 -3.21 -8.38 10.65
C ASP A 57 -4.26 -7.70 9.75
N VAL A 58 -5.03 -8.50 9.01
CA VAL A 58 -6.13 -8.02 8.14
C VAL A 58 -7.20 -7.20 8.88
N ASP A 59 -7.25 -7.31 10.21
CA ASP A 59 -8.10 -6.50 11.07
C ASP A 59 -7.55 -5.05 11.26
N GLU A 60 -6.26 -4.81 11.02
CA GLU A 60 -5.59 -3.49 11.02
C GLU A 60 -5.30 -3.02 9.59
N ALA A 61 -6.31 -3.07 8.72
CA ALA A 61 -6.16 -2.54 7.37
C ALA A 61 -5.78 -1.05 7.41
N PRO A 62 -4.77 -0.61 6.62
CA PRO A 62 -4.35 0.78 6.59
C PRO A 62 -5.45 1.69 6.07
N GLU A 63 -5.62 2.84 6.70
CA GLU A 63 -6.51 3.89 6.19
C GLU A 63 -5.78 4.79 5.17
N THR A 64 -4.47 4.95 5.34
CA THR A 64 -3.62 5.80 4.49
C THR A 64 -2.43 5.04 3.90
N VAL A 65 -1.87 5.58 2.81
CA VAL A 65 -0.64 5.05 2.22
C VAL A 65 0.52 5.12 3.22
N GLY A 66 0.58 6.21 4.02
CA GLY A 66 1.57 6.37 5.07
C GLY A 66 1.49 5.25 6.10
N ASP A 67 0.28 4.95 6.61
CA ASP A 67 0.08 3.86 7.56
C ASP A 67 0.51 2.50 6.98
N LEU A 68 0.17 2.22 5.72
CA LEU A 68 0.57 0.98 5.06
C LEU A 68 2.10 0.85 5.01
N VAL A 69 2.78 1.94 4.65
CA VAL A 69 4.24 1.97 4.52
C VAL A 69 4.92 1.86 5.88
N ASP A 70 4.44 2.59 6.89
CA ASP A 70 4.94 2.50 8.27
C ASP A 70 4.73 1.09 8.85
N MET A 71 3.59 0.44 8.57
CA MET A 71 3.35 -0.94 8.99
C MET A 71 4.36 -1.91 8.36
N ILE A 72 4.62 -1.78 7.06
CA ILE A 72 5.62 -2.60 6.38
C ILE A 72 7.01 -2.34 6.95
N ASP A 73 7.39 -1.08 7.10
CA ASP A 73 8.71 -0.68 7.60
C ASP A 73 8.93 -1.17 9.04
N SER A 74 7.87 -1.22 9.85
CA SER A 74 7.91 -1.77 11.20
C SER A 74 7.99 -3.31 11.26
N LEU A 75 7.67 -4.00 10.15
CA LEU A 75 7.69 -5.47 10.04
C LEU A 75 8.93 -5.99 9.28
N LEU A 76 9.59 -5.15 8.48
CA LEU A 76 10.87 -5.41 7.80
C LEU A 76 12.08 -5.39 8.75
#